data_AF-A0A2N5K987-F1
#
_entry.id   AF-A0A2N5K987-F1
#
_cell.length_a   1.000
_cell.length_b   1.000
_cell.length_c   1.000
_cell.angle_alpha   90.00
_cell.angle_beta   90.00
_cell.angle_gamma   90.00
#
_symmetry.space_group_name_H-M   'P 1'
#
loop_
_entity.id
_entity.type
_entity.pdbx_description
1 polymer ?
#
loop_
_entity_poly.entity_id
_entity_poly.type
_entity_poly.pdbx_seq_one_letter_code
_entity_poly.pdbx_strand_id
1 'polypeptide(L)'
;MHGLWAADAGPNLCGRRCWLALAERSVHADTEIRVVGTLSAEDGRVVYRRASKIAIEMLVAFLQDIRPAYLDTERIYVIQDNWPVHIHPDVLVAMEPQETPFAHALPTSWSLDAGAQEPSKWGDLHIPIQLVPSPTYASWSNPIEKRWRKLQQEHLHVHRLAGDLTKLREVVATALTKFTHGSDDLLHYVGLKRCTE
;
A
#
# COMPACT_ATOMS: atom_id res chain seq x y z
N MET A 1 30.85 40.29 -25.34
CA MET A 1 29.65 40.69 -24.57
C MET A 1 29.35 39.54 -23.62
N HIS A 2 29.93 39.60 -22.42
CA HIS A 2 29.88 38.57 -21.38
C HIS A 2 29.08 39.13 -20.21
N GLY A 3 28.11 38.36 -19.70
CA GLY A 3 27.37 38.69 -18.47
C GLY A 3 27.46 37.52 -17.50
N LEU A 4 28.29 37.67 -16.46
CA LEU A 4 28.27 36.86 -15.25
C LEU A 4 26.98 37.15 -14.47
N TRP A 5 26.31 36.11 -13.97
CA TRP A 5 25.32 36.23 -12.91
C TRP A 5 25.99 35.95 -11.57
N ALA A 6 26.20 36.99 -10.78
CA ALA A 6 26.43 36.87 -9.34
C ALA A 6 25.13 37.26 -8.64
N ALA A 7 24.43 36.28 -8.06
CA ALA A 7 23.39 36.55 -7.07
C ALA A 7 24.08 36.59 -5.72
N ASP A 8 24.33 37.80 -5.25
CA ASP A 8 24.92 38.09 -3.94
C ASP A 8 23.92 37.64 -2.86
N ALA A 9 24.29 36.62 -2.09
CA ALA A 9 23.54 36.16 -0.93
C ALA A 9 23.81 37.12 0.23
N GLY A 10 23.02 38.20 0.28
CA GLY A 10 23.04 39.14 1.40
C GLY A 10 22.77 38.46 2.75
N PRO A 11 23.30 39.00 3.87
CA PRO A 11 23.21 38.36 5.17
C PRO A 11 21.76 38.34 5.68
N ASN A 12 21.33 37.15 6.08
CA ASN A 12 20.08 36.81 6.74
C ASN A 12 19.54 37.91 7.68
N LEU A 13 18.54 38.67 7.23
CA LEU A 13 17.81 39.66 8.04
C LEU A 13 16.75 39.05 8.99
N CYS A 14 16.76 37.74 9.19
CA CYS A 14 15.92 37.08 10.19
C CYS A 14 16.73 36.02 10.94
N GLY A 15 17.08 36.32 12.19
CA GLY A 15 17.78 35.40 13.11
C GLY A 15 16.94 34.20 13.58
N ARG A 16 15.85 33.87 12.89
CA ARG A 16 15.11 32.62 13.09
C ARG A 16 15.29 31.80 11.82
N ARG A 17 15.78 30.56 11.95
CA ARG A 17 15.80 29.59 10.85
C ARG A 17 14.37 29.51 10.29
N CYS A 18 14.16 30.17 9.17
CA CYS A 18 12.90 30.14 8.47
C CYS A 18 12.87 28.79 7.77
N TRP A 19 12.29 27.79 8.43
CA TRP A 19 12.02 26.48 7.84
C TRP A 19 10.87 26.61 6.85
N LEU A 20 11.07 27.38 5.78
CA LEU A 20 10.24 27.22 4.60
C LEU A 20 10.57 25.83 4.02
N ALA A 21 9.54 25.00 3.91
CA ALA A 21 9.68 23.68 3.30
C ALA A 21 9.96 23.87 1.80
N LEU A 22 11.24 23.89 1.43
CA LEU A 22 11.65 23.85 0.04
C LEU A 22 11.43 22.42 -0.47
N ALA A 23 10.39 22.21 -1.29
CA ALA A 23 10.35 21.05 -2.18
C ALA A 23 11.40 21.25 -3.27
N GLU A 24 12.30 20.29 -3.42
CA GLU A 24 13.29 20.28 -4.48
C GLU A 24 12.75 19.47 -5.66
N ARG A 25 12.82 20.03 -6.87
CA ARG A 25 12.49 19.29 -8.10
C ARG A 25 13.74 18.58 -8.60
N SER A 26 13.64 17.27 -8.80
CA SER A 26 14.74 16.49 -9.39
C SER A 26 14.97 16.86 -10.84
N VAL A 27 16.22 16.67 -11.30
CA VAL A 27 16.59 16.72 -12.73
C VAL A 27 16.59 15.33 -13.37
N HIS A 28 16.34 14.28 -12.58
CA HIS A 28 16.23 12.90 -13.04
C HIS A 28 14.80 12.58 -13.50
N ALA A 29 14.66 11.45 -14.21
CA ALA A 29 13.36 10.97 -14.66
C ALA A 29 12.47 10.56 -13.48
N ASP A 30 11.16 10.80 -13.63
CA ASP A 30 10.16 10.38 -12.66
C ASP A 30 10.11 8.85 -12.59
N THR A 31 10.42 8.31 -11.41
CA THR A 31 10.39 6.88 -11.14
C THR A 31 9.36 6.60 -10.06
N GLU A 32 8.35 5.82 -10.40
CA GLU A 32 7.30 5.43 -9.46
C GLU A 32 7.71 4.17 -8.67
N ILE A 33 7.35 4.14 -7.39
CA ILE A 33 7.29 2.91 -6.61
C ILE A 33 5.88 2.76 -6.05
N ARG A 34 5.36 1.54 -6.11
CA ARG A 34 4.05 1.20 -5.61
C ARG A 34 4.19 0.36 -4.35
N VAL A 35 3.33 0.63 -3.38
CA VAL A 35 3.26 -0.11 -2.12
C VAL A 35 1.86 -0.71 -2.02
N VAL A 36 1.81 -1.99 -1.69
CA VAL A 36 0.59 -2.66 -1.23
C VAL A 36 0.75 -2.95 0.26
N GLY A 37 -0.32 -2.84 1.02
CA GLY A 37 -0.28 -3.22 2.43
C GLY A 37 -1.66 -3.44 3.04
N THR A 38 -1.68 -4.16 4.14
CA THR A 38 -2.85 -4.41 4.98
C THR A 38 -2.62 -3.82 6.36
N LEU A 39 -3.71 -3.52 7.06
CA LEU A 39 -3.72 -3.15 8.46
C LEU A 39 -4.70 -4.05 9.20
N SER A 40 -4.21 -4.74 10.22
CA SER A 40 -5.01 -5.54 11.13
C SER A 40 -5.93 -4.64 11.95
N ALA A 41 -7.21 -4.97 11.97
CA ALA A 41 -8.17 -4.29 12.85
C ALA A 41 -8.04 -4.71 14.33
N GLU A 42 -7.39 -5.84 14.60
CA GLU A 42 -7.27 -6.42 15.93
C GLU A 42 -6.14 -5.77 16.74
N ASP A 43 -4.95 -5.67 16.14
CA ASP A 43 -3.71 -5.27 16.82
C ASP A 43 -2.97 -4.12 16.13
N GLY A 44 -3.47 -3.61 15.00
CA GLY A 44 -2.85 -2.53 14.25
C GLY A 44 -1.61 -2.94 13.46
N ARG A 45 -1.39 -4.25 13.29
CA ARG A 45 -0.26 -4.78 12.53
C ARG A 45 -0.33 -4.40 11.06
N VAL A 46 0.81 -4.07 10.47
CA VAL A 46 0.94 -3.77 9.04
C VAL A 46 1.81 -4.82 8.36
N VAL A 47 1.26 -5.45 7.31
CA VAL A 47 2.02 -6.26 6.34
C VAL A 47 2.06 -5.46 5.04
N TYR A 48 3.23 -5.39 4.39
CA TYR A 48 3.37 -4.62 3.16
C TYR A 48 4.39 -5.21 2.21
N ARG A 49 4.21 -4.94 0.91
CA ARG A 49 5.22 -5.17 -0.14
C ARG A 49 5.37 -3.92 -0.98
N ARG A 50 6.55 -3.80 -1.62
CA ARG A 50 6.84 -2.73 -2.58
C ARG A 50 7.28 -3.31 -3.91
N ALA A 51 6.89 -2.67 -5.00
CA ALA A 51 7.28 -3.05 -6.36
C ALA A 51 7.24 -1.84 -7.29
N SER A 52 7.87 -1.93 -8.45
CA SER A 52 7.70 -0.95 -9.53
C SER A 52 6.31 -1.05 -10.17
N LYS A 53 5.70 -2.25 -10.16
CA LYS A 53 4.36 -2.53 -10.68
C LYS A 53 3.61 -3.47 -9.74
N ILE A 54 2.32 -3.23 -9.58
CA ILE A 54 1.40 -4.15 -8.89
C ILE A 54 0.75 -5.01 -9.98
N ALA A 55 1.21 -6.26 -10.10
CA ALA A 55 0.71 -7.27 -11.04
C ALA A 55 0.24 -8.51 -10.26
N ILE A 56 -0.37 -9.48 -10.95
CA ILE A 56 -0.94 -10.70 -10.36
C ILE A 56 0.07 -11.42 -9.47
N GLU A 57 1.30 -11.64 -9.95
CA GLU A 57 2.34 -12.35 -9.20
C GLU A 57 2.71 -11.62 -7.91
N MET A 58 2.74 -10.28 -7.95
CA MET A 58 3.02 -9.49 -6.76
C MET A 58 1.86 -9.59 -5.76
N LEU A 59 0.60 -9.51 -6.23
CA LEU A 59 -0.57 -9.66 -5.38
C LEU A 59 -0.64 -11.04 -4.73
N VAL A 60 -0.41 -12.13 -5.49
CA VAL A 60 -0.35 -13.48 -4.94
C VAL A 60 0.80 -13.65 -3.94
N ALA A 61 1.98 -13.07 -4.22
CA ALA A 61 3.08 -13.06 -3.26
C ALA A 61 2.77 -12.23 -2.00
N PHE A 62 1.96 -11.17 -2.12
CA PHE A 62 1.51 -10.37 -1.00
C PHE A 62 0.44 -11.11 -0.15
N LEU A 63 -0.49 -11.82 -0.78
CA LEU A 63 -1.45 -12.67 -0.07
C LEU A 63 -0.73 -13.77 0.73
N GLN A 64 0.33 -14.35 0.18
CA GLN A 64 1.19 -15.29 0.91
C GLN A 64 1.89 -14.65 2.11
N ASP A 65 2.28 -13.37 2.06
CA ASP A 65 2.88 -12.67 3.20
C ASP A 65 1.89 -12.38 4.33
N ILE A 66 0.60 -12.26 4.00
CA ILE A 66 -0.44 -12.04 4.99
C ILE A 66 -0.59 -13.27 5.89
N ARG A 67 -0.54 -14.48 5.31
CA ARG A 67 -0.81 -15.72 6.06
C ARG A 67 0.08 -15.92 7.30
N PRO A 68 1.42 -15.77 7.25
CA PRO A 68 2.28 -15.88 8.43
C PRO A 68 1.96 -14.90 9.56
N ALA A 69 1.29 -13.78 9.27
CA ALA A 69 0.90 -12.82 10.29
C ALA A 69 -0.31 -13.30 11.13
N TYR A 70 -1.06 -14.29 10.66
CA TYR A 70 -2.30 -14.80 11.29
C TYR A 70 -2.34 -16.34 11.25
N LEU A 71 -1.30 -16.99 11.79
CA LEU A 71 -1.16 -18.45 11.73
C LEU A 71 -2.28 -19.19 12.49
N ASP A 72 -2.75 -18.62 13.59
CA ASP A 72 -3.72 -19.25 14.49
C ASP A 72 -5.17 -19.06 14.03
N THR A 73 -5.40 -18.32 12.95
CA THR A 73 -6.75 -18.05 12.42
C THR A 73 -7.09 -19.05 11.32
N GLU A 74 -8.30 -19.61 11.37
CA GLU A 74 -8.81 -20.52 10.34
C GLU A 74 -9.00 -19.79 9.00
N ARG A 75 -9.47 -18.53 9.05
CA ARG A 75 -9.82 -17.73 7.88
C ARG A 75 -9.58 -16.24 8.12
N ILE A 76 -9.06 -15.54 7.10
CA ILE A 76 -8.70 -14.12 7.16
C ILE A 76 -9.63 -13.34 6.22
N TYR A 77 -10.33 -12.34 6.73
CA TYR A 77 -11.14 -11.44 5.91
C TYR A 77 -10.33 -10.21 5.52
N VAL A 78 -10.12 -10.00 4.22
CA VAL A 78 -9.36 -8.86 3.70
C VAL A 78 -10.32 -7.89 3.02
N ILE A 79 -10.46 -6.70 3.59
CA ILE A 79 -11.22 -5.60 2.98
C ILE A 79 -10.37 -4.98 1.87
N GLN A 80 -10.92 -4.91 0.66
CA GLN A 80 -10.25 -4.36 -0.51
C GLN A 80 -11.07 -3.26 -1.19
N ASP A 81 -10.39 -2.40 -1.95
CA ASP A 81 -11.07 -1.48 -2.85
C ASP A 81 -11.61 -2.23 -4.09
N ASN A 82 -12.36 -1.53 -4.94
CA ASN A 82 -13.00 -2.14 -6.10
C ASN A 82 -12.09 -2.19 -7.35
N TRP A 83 -10.77 -2.18 -7.19
CA TRP A 83 -9.86 -2.29 -8.34
C TRP A 83 -9.97 -3.70 -8.97
N PRO A 84 -10.32 -3.85 -10.26
CA PRO A 84 -10.65 -5.16 -10.83
C PRO A 84 -9.55 -6.22 -10.74
N VAL A 85 -8.27 -5.84 -10.61
CA VAL A 85 -7.18 -6.83 -10.50
C VAL A 85 -7.35 -7.75 -9.29
N HIS A 86 -8.03 -7.29 -8.23
CA HIS A 86 -8.30 -8.08 -7.02
C HIS A 86 -9.16 -9.31 -7.29
N ILE A 87 -9.97 -9.28 -8.35
CA ILE A 87 -10.89 -10.34 -8.75
C ILE A 87 -10.41 -11.08 -10.00
N HIS A 88 -9.16 -10.87 -10.41
CA HIS A 88 -8.59 -11.62 -11.52
C HIS A 88 -8.58 -13.12 -11.20
N PRO A 89 -8.93 -14.02 -12.14
CA PRO A 89 -9.02 -15.46 -11.86
C PRO A 89 -7.77 -16.07 -11.21
N ASP A 90 -6.57 -15.70 -11.67
CA ASP A 90 -5.31 -16.15 -11.06
C ASP A 90 -5.07 -15.66 -9.63
N VAL A 91 -5.66 -14.53 -9.24
CA VAL A 91 -5.60 -14.05 -7.85
C VAL A 91 -6.63 -14.82 -7.02
N LEU A 92 -7.84 -15.01 -7.54
CA LEU A 92 -8.91 -15.73 -6.85
C LEU A 92 -8.54 -17.20 -6.58
N VAL A 93 -7.98 -17.89 -7.57
CA VAL A 93 -7.60 -19.31 -7.45
C VAL A 93 -6.43 -19.56 -6.49
N ALA A 94 -5.65 -18.51 -6.17
CA ALA A 94 -4.61 -18.59 -5.14
C ALA A 94 -5.17 -18.65 -3.72
N MET A 95 -6.41 -18.18 -3.53
CA MET A 95 -7.11 -18.18 -2.25
C MET A 95 -8.07 -19.37 -2.15
N GLU A 96 -8.64 -19.59 -0.96
CA GLU A 96 -9.79 -20.47 -0.82
C GLU A 96 -10.98 -19.97 -1.68
N PRO A 97 -11.93 -20.85 -2.05
CA PRO A 97 -13.13 -20.44 -2.77
C PRO A 97 -13.85 -19.29 -2.07
N GLN A 98 -14.17 -18.24 -2.83
CA GLN A 98 -14.80 -17.04 -2.28
C GLN A 98 -16.29 -17.30 -2.04
N GLU A 99 -16.77 -16.99 -0.84
CA GLU A 99 -18.18 -17.17 -0.42
C GLU A 99 -19.02 -15.90 -0.58
N THR A 100 -18.39 -14.76 -0.90
CA THR A 100 -19.05 -13.46 -0.93
C THR A 100 -20.28 -13.45 -1.85
N PRO A 101 -21.45 -12.99 -1.36
CA PRO A 101 -22.65 -12.88 -2.20
C PRO A 101 -22.54 -11.74 -3.22
N PHE A 102 -21.54 -10.86 -3.05
CA PHE A 102 -21.28 -9.73 -3.94
C PHE A 102 -20.43 -10.22 -5.12
N ALA A 103 -21.07 -10.92 -6.05
CA ALA A 103 -20.42 -11.40 -7.27
C ALA A 103 -19.86 -10.21 -8.06
N HIS A 104 -18.58 -10.30 -8.42
CA HIS A 104 -17.94 -9.29 -9.25
C HIS A 104 -18.07 -9.67 -10.73
N ALA A 105 -18.56 -8.75 -11.54
CA ALA A 105 -18.51 -8.92 -12.98
C ALA A 105 -17.05 -8.88 -13.45
N LEU A 106 -16.59 -9.99 -14.05
CA LEU A 106 -15.27 -10.02 -14.68
C LEU A 106 -15.33 -9.26 -16.01
N PRO A 107 -14.32 -8.44 -16.35
CA PRO A 107 -14.15 -7.92 -17.69
C PRO A 107 -14.16 -9.05 -18.72
N THR A 108 -14.80 -8.81 -19.87
CA THR A 108 -14.89 -9.80 -20.96
C THR A 108 -13.51 -10.26 -21.47
N SER A 109 -12.49 -9.40 -21.38
CA SER A 109 -11.11 -9.75 -21.71
C SER A 109 -10.46 -10.75 -20.74
N TRP A 110 -11.10 -11.01 -19.60
CA TRP A 110 -10.69 -11.99 -18.59
C TRP A 110 -11.66 -13.19 -18.52
N SER A 111 -12.62 -13.28 -19.46
CA SER A 111 -13.49 -14.45 -19.56
C SER A 111 -12.64 -15.70 -19.75
N LEU A 112 -12.85 -16.65 -18.85
CA LEU A 112 -12.24 -17.98 -18.82
C LEU A 112 -12.60 -18.85 -20.04
N ASP A 113 -13.49 -18.36 -20.92
CA ASP A 113 -13.97 -19.02 -22.12
C ASP A 113 -12.95 -19.04 -23.28
N ALA A 114 -11.92 -18.20 -23.23
CA ALA A 114 -10.83 -18.19 -24.22
C ALA A 114 -9.55 -18.82 -23.64
N GLY A 115 -9.60 -20.13 -23.35
CA GLY A 115 -8.41 -20.90 -22.95
C GLY A 115 -8.43 -21.42 -21.52
N ALA A 116 -9.50 -22.10 -21.13
CA ALA A 116 -9.47 -23.07 -20.03
C ALA A 116 -8.52 -24.24 -20.37
N GLN A 117 -7.21 -24.00 -20.31
CA GLN A 117 -6.20 -25.05 -20.49
C GLN A 117 -5.01 -24.78 -19.56
N GLU A 118 -4.91 -25.68 -18.59
CA GLU A 118 -4.00 -25.73 -17.43
C GLU A 118 -4.51 -25.02 -16.17
N PRO A 119 -4.51 -25.72 -15.01
CA PRO A 119 -4.76 -25.05 -13.73
C PRO A 119 -3.72 -23.96 -13.56
N SER A 120 -4.17 -22.76 -13.18
CA SER A 120 -3.27 -21.68 -12.81
C SER A 120 -2.23 -22.21 -11.85
N LYS A 121 -0.95 -21.87 -12.06
CA LYS A 121 0.16 -22.28 -11.17
C LYS A 121 -0.03 -21.88 -9.69
N TRP A 122 -1.02 -21.06 -9.40
CA TRP A 122 -1.39 -20.62 -8.06
C TRP A 122 -2.51 -21.45 -7.42
N GLY A 123 -3.15 -22.35 -8.17
CA GLY A 123 -4.34 -23.08 -7.73
C GLY A 123 -4.09 -23.99 -6.53
N ASP A 124 -2.85 -24.41 -6.29
CA ASP A 124 -2.50 -25.25 -5.15
C ASP A 124 -2.27 -24.45 -3.86
N LEU A 125 -2.24 -23.11 -3.89
CA LEU A 125 -1.90 -22.30 -2.71
C LEU A 125 -2.99 -22.29 -1.62
N HIS A 126 -4.27 -22.33 -2.00
CA HIS A 126 -5.43 -22.41 -1.08
C HIS A 126 -5.32 -21.46 0.14
N ILE A 127 -4.87 -20.21 -0.08
CA ILE A 127 -4.64 -19.27 1.02
C ILE A 127 -5.99 -18.96 1.69
N PRO A 128 -6.15 -19.11 3.02
CA PRO A 128 -7.45 -18.99 3.69
C PRO A 128 -7.87 -17.52 3.86
N ILE A 129 -8.08 -16.84 2.74
CA ILE A 129 -8.48 -15.44 2.65
C ILE A 129 -9.83 -15.33 1.93
N GLN A 130 -10.76 -14.63 2.56
CA GLN A 130 -11.98 -14.14 1.95
C GLN A 130 -11.86 -12.64 1.65
N LEU A 131 -12.17 -12.24 0.42
CA LEU A 131 -12.26 -10.85 0.03
C LEU A 131 -13.59 -10.25 0.48
N VAL A 132 -13.50 -9.06 1.06
CA VAL A 132 -14.65 -8.24 1.43
C VAL A 132 -14.58 -6.95 0.62
N PRO A 133 -15.43 -6.76 -0.40
CA PRO A 133 -15.38 -5.55 -1.21
C PRO A 133 -15.88 -4.35 -0.41
N SER A 134 -15.16 -3.23 -0.50
CA SER A 134 -15.60 -1.96 0.04
C SER A 134 -16.67 -1.33 -0.86
N PRO A 135 -17.65 -0.59 -0.30
CA PRO A 135 -18.56 0.20 -1.13
C PRO A 135 -17.79 1.17 -2.03
N THR A 136 -18.27 1.33 -3.28
CA THR A 136 -17.62 2.22 -4.26
C THR A 136 -17.59 3.65 -3.73
N TYR A 137 -16.43 4.30 -3.87
CA TYR A 137 -16.13 5.65 -3.37
C TYR A 137 -16.14 5.81 -1.84
N ALA A 138 -16.19 4.73 -1.06
CA ALA A 138 -16.15 4.79 0.40
C ALA A 138 -14.74 4.67 0.99
N SER A 139 -13.76 5.44 0.50
CA SER A 139 -12.38 5.38 1.03
C SER A 139 -12.31 5.72 2.53
N TRP A 140 -13.26 6.50 3.05
CA TRP A 140 -13.34 6.84 4.48
C TRP A 140 -13.63 5.64 5.39
N SER A 141 -14.22 4.56 4.87
CA SER A 141 -14.52 3.35 5.64
C SER A 141 -13.37 2.35 5.67
N ASN A 142 -12.32 2.54 4.87
CA ASN A 142 -11.15 1.67 4.87
C ASN A 142 -10.03 2.25 5.77
N PRO A 143 -9.74 1.67 6.94
CA PRO A 143 -8.78 2.23 7.90
C PRO A 143 -7.36 2.37 7.34
N ILE A 144 -6.94 1.51 6.41
CA ILE A 144 -5.62 1.60 5.80
C ILE A 144 -5.43 2.91 5.01
N GLU A 145 -6.50 3.50 4.45
CA GLU A 145 -6.43 4.78 3.75
C GLU A 145 -6.01 5.92 4.69
N LYS A 146 -6.45 5.88 5.96
CA LYS A 146 -5.96 6.83 6.97
C LYS A 146 -4.47 6.61 7.25
N ARG A 147 -3.98 5.36 7.25
CA ARG A 147 -2.55 5.05 7.39
C ARG A 147 -1.74 5.58 6.20
N TRP A 148 -2.23 5.46 4.97
CA TRP A 148 -1.61 6.04 3.77
C TRP A 148 -1.55 7.55 3.84
N ARG A 149 -2.64 8.20 4.24
CA ARG A 149 -2.66 9.65 4.50
C ARG A 149 -1.63 10.05 5.56
N LYS A 150 -1.48 9.30 6.65
CA LYS A 150 -0.46 9.56 7.67
C LYS A 150 0.96 9.45 7.10
N LEU A 151 1.25 8.38 6.34
CA LEU A 151 2.54 8.20 5.67
C LEU A 151 2.85 9.39 4.76
N GLN A 152 1.85 9.83 3.99
CA GLN A 152 1.98 10.99 3.11
C GLN A 152 2.33 12.24 3.90
N GLN A 153 1.57 12.56 4.95
CA GLN A 153 1.75 13.77 5.75
C GLN A 153 3.10 13.82 6.48
N GLU A 154 3.58 12.69 6.99
CA GLU A 154 4.78 12.66 7.84
C GLU A 154 6.08 12.52 7.06
N HIS A 155 6.05 11.83 5.91
CA HIS A 155 7.27 11.39 5.25
C HIS A 155 7.37 11.77 3.77
N LEU A 156 6.25 11.92 3.07
CA LEU A 156 6.26 12.11 1.60
C LEU A 156 5.92 13.53 1.18
N HIS A 157 5.08 14.24 1.94
CA HIS A 157 4.66 15.59 1.61
C HIS A 157 5.83 16.56 1.74
N VAL A 158 6.20 17.21 0.63
CA VAL A 158 7.29 18.21 0.55
C VAL A 158 8.64 17.64 1.06
N HIS A 159 8.90 16.36 0.79
CA HIS A 159 10.18 15.74 1.14
C HIS A 159 11.34 16.32 0.32
N ARG A 160 12.56 16.28 0.86
CA ARG A 160 13.78 16.77 0.17
C ARG A 160 14.57 15.68 -0.57
N LEU A 161 14.04 14.46 -0.63
CA LEU A 161 14.71 13.29 -1.21
C LEU A 161 14.46 13.12 -2.71
N ALA A 162 14.12 14.19 -3.44
CA ALA A 162 13.81 14.11 -4.88
C ALA A 162 15.01 13.60 -5.72
N GLY A 163 16.24 13.87 -5.28
CA GLY A 163 17.46 13.36 -5.89
C GLY A 163 17.95 12.01 -5.35
N ASP A 164 17.35 11.49 -4.27
CA ASP A 164 17.77 10.25 -3.61
C ASP A 164 16.58 9.31 -3.36
N LEU A 165 16.16 8.66 -4.45
CA LEU A 165 15.06 7.71 -4.42
C LEU A 165 15.34 6.49 -3.52
N THR A 166 16.61 6.08 -3.41
CA THR A 166 17.01 4.99 -2.51
C THR A 166 16.70 5.38 -1.08
N LYS A 167 17.08 6.59 -0.66
CA LYS A 167 16.80 7.05 0.69
C LYS A 167 15.30 7.22 0.95
N LEU A 168 14.55 7.73 -0.02
CA LEU A 168 13.09 7.83 0.09
C LEU A 168 12.44 6.46 0.32
N ARG A 169 12.91 5.44 -0.40
CA ARG A 169 12.44 4.05 -0.24
C ARG A 169 12.76 3.48 1.14
N GLU A 170 13.91 3.81 1.73
CA GLU A 170 14.26 3.44 3.10
C GLU A 170 13.36 4.13 4.14
N VAL A 171 13.06 5.41 3.94
CA VAL A 171 12.16 6.17 4.83
C VAL A 171 10.77 5.55 4.83
N VAL A 172 10.22 5.25 3.64
CA VAL A 172 8.92 4.58 3.51
C VAL A 172 8.94 3.20 4.17
N ALA A 173 9.97 2.39 3.89
CA ALA A 173 10.10 1.06 4.49
C ALA A 173 10.15 1.16 6.01
N THR A 174 11.00 2.01 6.56
CA THR A 174 11.14 2.21 8.02
C THR A 174 9.81 2.63 8.66
N ALA A 175 9.09 3.55 8.03
CA ALA A 175 7.79 4.02 8.52
C ALA A 175 6.72 2.91 8.53
N LEU A 176 6.79 1.94 7.63
CA LEU A 176 5.86 0.80 7.58
C LEU A 176 6.30 -0.34 8.50
N THR A 177 7.60 -0.68 8.51
CA THR A 177 8.19 -1.73 9.36
C THR A 177 7.91 -1.50 10.84
N LYS A 178 7.85 -0.23 11.28
CA LYS A 178 7.51 0.14 12.67
C LYS A 178 6.22 -0.53 13.19
N PHE A 179 5.29 -0.88 12.30
CA PHE A 179 3.98 -1.44 12.67
C PHE A 179 3.86 -2.95 12.40
N THR A 180 4.95 -3.63 12.04
CA THR A 180 4.93 -5.08 11.73
C THR A 180 4.62 -5.99 12.91
N HIS A 181 4.69 -5.47 14.14
CA HIS A 181 4.35 -6.17 15.38
C HIS A 181 3.08 -5.65 16.06
N GLY A 182 2.28 -4.82 15.36
CA GLY A 182 1.10 -4.17 15.93
C GLY A 182 1.38 -2.82 16.58
N SER A 183 0.33 -2.01 16.77
CA SER A 183 0.37 -0.72 17.44
C SER A 183 -1.02 -0.22 17.82
N ASP A 184 -1.25 -0.10 19.13
CA ASP A 184 -2.49 0.47 19.66
C ASP A 184 -2.64 1.95 19.29
N ASP A 185 -1.54 2.71 19.29
CA ASP A 185 -1.52 4.09 18.83
C ASP A 185 -1.97 4.22 17.36
N LEU A 186 -1.54 3.27 16.51
CA LEU A 186 -1.98 3.25 15.12
C LEU A 186 -3.47 2.90 15.01
N LEU A 187 -3.96 1.92 15.77
CA LEU A 187 -5.39 1.60 15.84
C LEU A 187 -6.21 2.84 16.21
N HIS A 188 -5.85 3.50 17.32
CA HIS A 188 -6.52 4.72 17.75
C HIS A 188 -6.48 5.82 16.68
N TYR A 189 -5.33 6.00 16.02
CA TYR A 189 -5.20 6.98 14.94
C TYR A 189 -6.14 6.69 13.76
N VAL A 190 -6.28 5.43 13.36
CA VAL A 190 -7.20 5.05 12.26
C VAL A 190 -8.67 4.97 12.72
N GLY A 191 -8.95 5.21 13.99
CA GLY A 191 -10.30 5.22 14.58
C GLY A 191 -10.81 3.84 14.96
N LEU A 192 -9.89 2.90 15.19
CA LEU A 192 -10.16 1.58 15.75
C LEU A 192 -9.68 1.52 17.20
N LYS A 193 -10.15 0.51 17.92
CA LYS A 193 -9.68 0.20 19.27
C LYS A 193 -9.52 -1.31 19.36
N ARG A 194 -8.47 -1.75 20.04
CA ARG A 194 -8.27 -3.17 20.36
C ARG A 194 -9.51 -3.66 21.13
N CYS A 195 -10.06 -4.79 20.71
CA CYS A 195 -11.08 -5.48 21.48
C CYS A 195 -10.39 -6.06 22.73
N THR A 196 -10.69 -5.51 23.90
CA THR A 196 -10.36 -6.11 25.18
C THR A 196 -11.55 -6.97 25.59
N GLU A 197 -11.33 -8.27 25.82
CA GLU A 197 -12.32 -9.18 26.41
C GLU A 197 -12.78 -8.74 27.80
#